data_AF-A0A951CVT8-F1
#
_entry.id   AF-A0A951CVT8-F1
#
_cell.length_a   1.000
_cell.length_b   1.000
_cell.length_c   1.000
_cell.angle_alpha   90.00
_cell.angle_beta   90.00
_cell.angle_gamma   90.00
#
_symmetry.space_group_name_H-M   'P 1'
#
loop_
_entity.id
_entity.type
_entity.pdbx_description
1 polymer ?
#
loop_
_entity_poly.entity_id
_entity_poly.type
_entity_poly.pdbx_seq_one_letter_code
_entity_poly.pdbx_strand_id
1 'polypeptide(L)'
;MKRSQYAQAFENGFPATKRFLLSRGAAIDEAEEIAQAAWVRGWEYREQLRDPGLVGVWVNSIARNLFRARFRLKQPVPIDKVDTPYMMNLESIDVRRLLEQCSPRDRDLLERSLEGYSAEEIAKNEGITSTGIRVRMLRIRQGLRSRLAPTAA
;
A
#
# COMPACT_ATOMS: atom_id res chain seq x y z
N MET A 1 -1.21 10.26 24.41
CA MET A 1 -0.95 8.94 25.07
C MET A 1 0.27 9.02 26.00
N LYS A 2 0.24 8.37 27.17
CA LYS A 2 1.40 8.34 28.10
C LYS A 2 2.55 7.49 27.52
N ARG A 3 3.79 7.82 27.90
CA ARG A 3 5.01 7.13 27.42
C ARG A 3 4.99 5.62 27.71
N SER A 4 4.65 5.23 28.94
CA SER A 4 4.59 3.82 29.36
C SER A 4 3.55 3.01 28.58
N GLN A 5 2.36 3.59 28.35
CA GLN A 5 1.31 2.94 27.57
C GLN A 5 1.75 2.72 26.11
N TYR A 6 2.47 3.69 25.53
CA TYR A 6 2.95 3.56 24.15
C TYR A 6 4.02 2.47 24.04
N ALA A 7 4.94 2.40 25.00
CA ALA A 7 5.95 1.33 25.05
C ALA A 7 5.30 -0.06 25.12
N GLN A 8 4.28 -0.23 25.96
CA GLN A 8 3.51 -1.48 26.04
C GLN A 8 2.80 -1.81 24.72
N ALA A 9 2.23 -0.80 24.05
CA ALA A 9 1.59 -1.00 22.77
C ALA A 9 2.59 -1.38 21.66
N PHE A 10 3.82 -0.86 21.73
CA PHE A 10 4.89 -1.16 20.78
C PHE A 10 5.28 -2.64 20.81
N GLU A 11 5.44 -3.24 22.00
CA GLU A 11 5.86 -4.66 22.15
C GLU A 11 4.99 -5.63 21.34
N ASN A 12 3.68 -5.45 21.41
CA ASN A 12 2.72 -6.30 20.68
C ASN A 12 2.40 -5.77 19.27
N GLY A 13 2.40 -4.45 19.11
CA GLY A 13 1.97 -3.79 17.90
C GLY A 13 3.01 -3.85 16.78
N PHE A 14 4.30 -3.78 17.10
CA PHE A 14 5.38 -3.79 16.11
C PHE A 14 5.42 -5.08 15.27
N PRO A 15 5.38 -6.30 15.85
CA PRO A 15 5.29 -7.53 15.07
C PRO A 15 4.00 -7.64 14.24
N ALA A 16 2.89 -7.05 14.71
CA ALA A 16 1.65 -7.00 13.95
C ALA A 16 1.75 -6.05 12.75
N THR A 17 2.41 -4.89 12.91
CA THR A 17 2.69 -3.95 11.81
C THR A 17 3.61 -4.57 10.75
N LYS A 18 4.67 -5.29 11.15
CA LYS A 18 5.53 -6.03 10.19
C LYS A 18 4.71 -7.05 9.38
N ARG A 19 3.92 -7.89 10.05
CA ARG A 19 3.03 -8.86 9.38
C ARG A 19 2.02 -8.19 8.46
N PHE A 20 1.47 -7.06 8.87
CA PHE A 20 0.58 -6.25 8.05
C PHE A 20 1.29 -5.78 6.76
N LEU A 21 2.52 -5.28 6.82
CA LEU A 21 3.28 -4.85 5.65
C LEU A 21 3.66 -6.02 4.72
N LEU A 22 4.08 -7.14 5.28
CA LEU A 22 4.36 -8.38 4.53
C LEU A 22 3.13 -8.84 3.74
N SER A 23 1.95 -8.84 4.38
CA SER A 23 0.68 -9.19 3.71
C SER A 23 0.29 -8.25 2.56
N ARG A 24 0.98 -7.10 2.44
CA ARG A 24 0.79 -6.10 1.38
C ARG A 24 1.91 -6.12 0.34
N GLY A 25 2.83 -7.09 0.42
CA GLY A 25 3.90 -7.27 -0.55
C GLY A 25 5.15 -6.41 -0.29
N ALA A 26 5.38 -5.99 0.96
CA ALA A 26 6.69 -5.48 1.37
C ALA A 26 7.70 -6.64 1.46
N ALA A 27 8.96 -6.38 1.12
CA ALA A 27 10.05 -7.32 1.42
C ALA A 27 10.29 -7.41 2.93
N ILE A 28 11.01 -8.44 3.41
CA ILE A 28 11.15 -8.71 4.85
C ILE A 28 11.92 -7.59 5.57
N ASP A 29 13.06 -7.23 5.00
CA ASP A 29 13.91 -6.11 5.41
C ASP A 29 13.13 -4.79 5.36
N GLU A 30 12.47 -4.52 4.24
CA GLU A 30 11.68 -3.31 4.05
C GLU A 30 10.51 -3.19 5.04
N ALA A 31 9.80 -4.30 5.31
CA ALA A 31 8.70 -4.33 6.25
C ALA A 31 9.16 -3.96 7.67
N GLU A 32 10.37 -4.36 8.04
CA GLU A 32 10.98 -4.01 9.32
C GLU A 32 11.31 -2.52 9.40
N GLU A 33 12.00 -1.99 8.40
CA GLU A 33 12.38 -0.57 8.35
C GLU A 33 11.16 0.34 8.37
N ILE A 34 10.14 0.04 7.56
CA ILE A 34 8.90 0.82 7.51
C ILE A 34 8.13 0.72 8.83
N ALA A 35 8.06 -0.47 9.44
CA ALA A 35 7.42 -0.62 10.75
C ALA A 35 8.14 0.24 11.80
N GLN A 36 9.47 0.22 11.83
CA GLN A 36 10.26 1.02 12.76
C GLN A 36 10.01 2.52 12.55
N ALA A 37 10.11 3.00 11.32
CA ALA A 37 9.83 4.39 10.99
C ALA A 37 8.40 4.81 11.37
N ALA A 38 7.41 3.93 11.19
CA ALA A 38 6.03 4.19 11.58
C ALA A 38 5.86 4.31 13.10
N TRP A 39 6.47 3.41 13.87
CA TRP A 39 6.41 3.44 15.34
C TRP A 39 7.22 4.59 15.96
N VAL A 40 8.32 5.01 15.33
CA VAL A 40 9.06 6.23 15.72
C VAL A 40 8.19 7.47 15.49
N ARG A 41 7.58 7.62 14.32
CA ARG A 41 6.66 8.75 14.05
C ARG A 41 5.44 8.72 14.97
N GLY A 42 4.89 7.53 15.23
CA GLY A 42 3.78 7.39 16.18
C GLY A 42 4.15 7.87 17.58
N TRP A 43 5.41 7.70 18.00
CA TRP A 43 5.90 8.19 19.29
C TRP A 43 6.02 9.72 19.32
N GLU A 44 6.56 10.31 18.25
CA GLU A 44 6.71 11.76 18.09
C GLU A 44 5.35 12.46 18.18
N TYR A 45 4.34 11.90 17.49
CA TYR A 45 2.99 12.48 17.42
C TYR A 45 1.98 11.86 18.40
N ARG A 46 2.43 11.08 19.39
CA ARG A 46 1.55 10.32 20.33
C ARG A 46 0.55 11.18 21.10
N GLU A 47 0.76 12.49 21.14
CA GLU A 47 -0.11 13.47 21.80
C GLU A 47 -1.35 13.80 20.96
N GLN A 48 -1.28 13.61 19.64
CA GLN A 48 -2.42 13.76 18.74
C GLN A 48 -3.40 12.57 18.82
N LEU A 49 -2.96 11.45 19.38
CA LEU A 49 -3.80 10.27 19.54
C LEU A 49 -4.84 10.51 20.63
N ARG A 50 -6.11 10.65 20.19
CA ARG A 50 -7.27 10.88 21.06
C ARG A 50 -7.62 9.65 21.91
N ASP A 51 -7.50 8.46 21.33
CA ASP A 51 -7.80 7.20 21.99
C ASP A 51 -6.55 6.29 22.01
N PRO A 52 -5.94 6.05 23.19
CA PRO A 52 -4.82 5.14 23.34
C PRO A 52 -5.06 3.73 22.80
N GLY A 53 -6.30 3.22 22.83
CA GLY A 53 -6.65 1.88 22.34
C GLY A 53 -6.50 1.73 20.82
N LEU A 54 -6.47 2.85 20.08
CA LEU A 54 -6.37 2.87 18.62
C LEU A 54 -4.94 3.05 18.11
N VAL A 55 -3.94 3.07 18.99
CA VAL A 55 -2.54 3.29 18.62
C VAL A 55 -2.05 2.36 17.50
N GLY A 56 -2.39 1.07 17.56
CA GLY A 56 -1.98 0.11 16.52
C GLY A 56 -2.60 0.40 15.15
N VAL A 57 -3.89 0.75 15.12
CA VAL A 57 -4.60 1.14 13.88
C VAL A 57 -4.01 2.43 13.31
N TRP A 58 -3.73 3.39 14.19
CA TRP A 58 -3.14 4.67 13.82
C TRP A 58 -1.72 4.50 13.26
N VAL A 59 -0.84 3.75 13.93
CA VAL A 59 0.51 3.46 13.43
C VAL A 59 0.46 2.68 12.12
N ASN A 60 -0.45 1.72 11.96
CA ASN A 60 -0.61 1.01 10.68
C ASN A 60 -1.06 1.95 9.55
N SER A 61 -1.78 3.03 9.85
CA SER A 61 -2.09 4.06 8.85
C SER A 61 -0.85 4.84 8.41
N ILE A 62 0.06 5.13 9.34
CA ILE A 62 1.37 5.76 9.07
C ILE A 62 2.24 4.81 8.24
N ALA A 63 2.36 3.55 8.66
CA ALA A 63 3.10 2.50 7.96
C ALA A 63 2.60 2.31 6.53
N ARG A 64 1.28 2.31 6.32
CA ARG A 64 0.68 2.22 4.99
C ARG A 64 1.05 3.41 4.11
N ASN A 65 1.08 4.62 4.66
CA ASN A 65 1.45 5.81 3.90
C ASN A 65 2.94 5.81 3.54
N LEU A 66 3.80 5.41 4.47
CA LEU A 66 5.23 5.19 4.22
C LEU A 66 5.46 4.15 3.11
N PHE A 67 4.79 3.01 3.21
CA PHE A 67 4.84 1.96 2.20
C PHE A 67 4.34 2.41 0.84
N ARG A 68 3.35 3.31 0.78
CA ARG A 68 2.88 3.88 -0.49
C ARG A 68 3.87 4.87 -1.09
N ALA A 69 4.49 5.70 -0.25
CA ALA A 69 5.44 6.72 -0.69
C ALA A 69 6.62 6.12 -1.47
N ARG A 70 7.01 4.87 -1.16
CA ARG A 70 8.07 4.16 -1.88
C ARG A 70 7.78 3.99 -3.38
N PHE A 71 6.52 3.78 -3.77
CA PHE A 71 6.15 3.55 -5.17
C PHE A 71 6.26 4.83 -6.00
N ARG A 72 6.35 5.99 -5.32
CA ARG A 72 6.64 7.30 -5.94
C ARG A 72 8.13 7.54 -6.12
N LEU A 73 8.97 6.80 -5.41
CA LEU A 73 10.43 6.89 -5.53
C LEU A 73 10.89 5.90 -6.60
N LYS A 74 11.72 6.36 -7.55
CA LYS A 74 12.43 5.43 -8.44
C LYS A 74 13.41 4.64 -7.57
N GLN A 75 13.11 3.38 -7.31
CA GLN A 75 14.04 2.48 -6.63
C GLN A 75 15.28 2.31 -7.50
N PRO A 76 16.50 2.58 -6.99
CA PRO A 76 17.71 2.29 -7.73
C PRO A 76 17.77 0.78 -7.95
N VAL A 77 17.88 0.36 -9.21
CA VAL A 77 18.10 -1.05 -9.55
C VAL A 77 19.55 -1.37 -9.20
N PRO A 78 19.82 -2.31 -8.27
CA PRO A 78 21.19 -2.67 -7.93
C PRO A 78 21.91 -3.22 -9.16
N ILE A 79 23.06 -2.64 -9.49
CA ILE A 79 23.84 -2.99 -10.68
C ILE A 79 24.45 -4.41 -10.56
N ASP A 80 24.62 -4.93 -9.34
CA ASP A 80 25.20 -6.26 -9.11
C ASP A 80 24.27 -7.44 -9.44
N LYS A 81 23.04 -7.19 -9.90
CA LYS A 81 22.05 -8.23 -10.28
C LYS A 81 21.87 -8.40 -11.79
N VAL A 82 22.83 -7.97 -12.60
CA VAL A 82 22.70 -8.01 -14.07
C VAL A 82 22.73 -9.43 -14.64
N ASP A 83 23.28 -10.42 -13.90
CA ASP A 83 23.30 -11.83 -14.32
C ASP A 83 22.04 -12.64 -13.93
N THR A 84 20.94 -11.98 -13.51
CA THR A 84 19.68 -12.71 -13.39
C THR A 84 19.19 -13.15 -14.77
N PRO A 85 18.95 -14.46 -15.01
CA PRO A 85 18.35 -14.91 -16.25
C PRO A 85 17.07 -14.12 -16.52
N TYR A 86 16.87 -13.65 -17.75
CA TYR A 86 15.62 -13.01 -18.13
C TYR A 86 14.48 -14.01 -17.97
N MET A 87 13.80 -13.94 -16.84
CA MET A 87 12.57 -14.67 -16.61
C MET A 87 11.42 -13.79 -17.06
N MET A 88 10.67 -14.27 -18.04
CA MET A 88 9.43 -13.62 -18.46
C MET A 88 8.49 -13.55 -17.25
N ASN A 89 8.27 -12.34 -16.74
CA ASN A 89 7.36 -12.11 -15.63
C ASN A 89 5.91 -12.14 -16.16
N LEU A 90 5.33 -13.35 -16.24
CA LEU A 90 3.95 -13.57 -16.70
C LEU A 90 2.94 -12.68 -15.96
N GLU A 91 3.14 -12.46 -14.65
CA GLU A 91 2.24 -11.61 -13.86
C GLU A 91 2.22 -10.16 -14.38
N SER A 92 3.38 -9.63 -14.79
CA SER A 92 3.46 -8.27 -15.33
C SER A 92 2.79 -8.13 -16.71
N ILE A 93 2.82 -9.20 -17.51
CA ILE A 93 2.14 -9.28 -18.81
C ILE A 93 0.62 -9.32 -18.61
N ASP A 94 0.15 -10.10 -17.64
CA ASP A 94 -1.28 -10.22 -17.34
C ASP A 94 -1.85 -8.90 -16.80
N VAL A 95 -1.13 -8.20 -15.93
CA VAL A 95 -1.54 -6.87 -15.44
C VAL A 95 -1.70 -5.87 -16.60
N ARG A 96 -0.76 -5.85 -17.56
CA ARG A 96 -0.85 -4.96 -18.73
C ARG A 96 -2.10 -5.25 -19.57
N ARG A 97 -2.35 -6.53 -19.89
CA ARG A 97 -3.53 -6.95 -20.66
C ARG A 97 -4.84 -6.58 -19.97
N LEU A 98 -4.89 -6.70 -18.64
CA LEU A 98 -6.06 -6.31 -17.85
C LEU A 98 -6.32 -4.80 -17.88
N LEU A 99 -5.26 -4.00 -17.78
CA LEU A 99 -5.35 -2.54 -17.86
C LEU A 99 -5.82 -2.07 -19.24
N GLU A 100 -5.41 -2.75 -20.31
CA GLU A 100 -5.87 -2.47 -21.68
C GLU A 100 -7.37 -2.72 -21.89
N GLN A 101 -7.98 -3.61 -21.10
CA GLN A 101 -9.42 -3.87 -21.14
C GLN A 101 -10.26 -2.88 -20.31
N CYS A 102 -9.62 -1.97 -19.58
CA CYS A 102 -10.29 -0.94 -18.80
C CYS A 102 -10.61 0.29 -19.66
N SER A 103 -11.64 1.06 -19.27
CA SER A 103 -11.83 2.39 -19.87
C SER A 103 -10.62 3.28 -19.55
N PRO A 104 -10.29 4.28 -20.39
CA PRO A 104 -9.13 5.15 -20.14
C PRO A 104 -9.14 5.81 -18.75
N ARG A 105 -10.33 6.20 -18.27
CA ARG A 105 -10.50 6.80 -16.94
C ARG A 105 -10.31 5.79 -15.80
N ASP A 106 -10.74 4.55 -15.98
CA ASP A 106 -10.57 3.52 -14.96
C ASP A 106 -9.12 3.03 -14.91
N ARG A 107 -8.46 2.99 -16.07
CA ARG A 107 -7.03 2.70 -16.20
C ARG A 107 -6.17 3.74 -15.48
N ASP A 108 -6.35 5.03 -15.75
CA ASP A 108 -5.62 6.10 -15.05
C ASP A 108 -5.80 6.00 -13.53
N LEU A 109 -7.01 5.68 -13.06
CA LEU A 109 -7.29 5.50 -11.64
C LEU A 109 -6.51 4.31 -11.03
N LEU A 110 -6.41 3.21 -11.75
CA LEU A 110 -5.63 2.05 -11.33
C LEU A 110 -4.12 2.34 -11.35
N GLU A 111 -3.62 2.97 -12.42
CA GLU A 111 -2.22 3.35 -12.58
C GLU A 111 -1.77 4.27 -11.43
N ARG A 112 -2.53 5.33 -11.12
CA ARG A 112 -2.24 6.20 -9.96
C ARG A 112 -2.26 5.43 -8.64
N SER A 113 -3.17 4.47 -8.48
CA SER A 113 -3.17 3.63 -7.28
C SER A 113 -1.92 2.74 -7.19
N LEU A 114 -1.38 2.28 -8.32
CA LEU A 114 -0.15 1.46 -8.38
C LEU A 114 1.09 2.33 -8.12
N GLU A 115 1.08 3.58 -8.54
CA GLU A 115 2.08 4.61 -8.21
C GLU A 115 2.04 5.05 -6.73
N GLY A 116 1.10 4.51 -5.95
CA GLY A 116 1.01 4.78 -4.51
C GLY A 116 0.20 6.02 -4.14
N TYR A 117 -0.58 6.60 -5.06
CA TYR A 117 -1.53 7.65 -4.70
C TYR A 117 -2.68 7.09 -3.84
N SER A 118 -3.04 7.82 -2.78
CA SER A 118 -4.20 7.51 -1.95
C SER A 118 -5.50 7.98 -2.61
N ALA A 119 -6.63 7.40 -2.18
CA ALA A 119 -7.94 7.83 -2.68
C ALA A 119 -8.24 9.30 -2.37
N GLU A 120 -7.72 9.82 -1.26
CA GLU A 120 -7.78 11.24 -0.88
C GLU A 120 -6.99 12.14 -1.83
N GLU A 121 -5.77 11.76 -2.18
CA GLU A 121 -4.94 12.53 -3.12
C GLU A 121 -5.53 12.52 -4.53
N ILE A 122 -6.03 11.36 -4.99
CA ILE A 122 -6.68 11.25 -6.29
C ILE A 122 -7.96 12.10 -6.32
N ALA A 123 -8.79 12.01 -5.27
CA ALA A 123 -10.01 12.82 -5.12
C ALA A 123 -9.74 14.32 -5.24
N LYS A 124 -8.65 14.80 -4.63
CA LYS A 124 -8.24 16.22 -4.71
C LYS A 124 -7.95 16.68 -6.13
N ASN A 125 -7.37 15.81 -6.97
CA ASN A 125 -7.03 16.14 -8.35
C ASN A 125 -8.23 15.99 -9.31
N GLU A 126 -9.13 15.04 -9.06
CA GLU A 126 -10.27 14.69 -9.92
C GLU A 126 -11.55 15.51 -9.63
N GLY A 127 -11.62 16.20 -8.48
CA GLY A 127 -12.84 16.91 -8.06
C GLY A 127 -13.98 16.00 -7.60
N ILE A 128 -13.67 14.75 -7.21
CA ILE A 128 -14.64 13.75 -6.71
C ILE A 128 -14.35 13.46 -5.24
N THR A 129 -15.35 12.96 -4.48
CA THR A 129 -15.12 12.54 -3.09
C THR A 129 -14.20 11.32 -2.99
N SER A 130 -13.41 11.25 -1.91
CA SER A 130 -12.55 10.08 -1.61
C SER A 130 -13.35 8.78 -1.52
N THR A 131 -14.58 8.83 -0.99
CA THR A 131 -15.49 7.68 -0.98
C THR A 131 -15.91 7.26 -2.38
N GLY A 132 -16.22 8.22 -3.27
CA GLY A 132 -16.51 7.95 -4.67
C GLY A 132 -15.37 7.24 -5.39
N ILE A 133 -14.13 7.68 -5.18
CA ILE A 133 -12.93 7.03 -5.71
C ILE A 133 -12.82 5.57 -5.23
N ARG A 134 -13.01 5.32 -3.92
CA ARG A 134 -12.95 3.95 -3.36
C ARG A 134 -14.02 3.03 -3.96
N VAL A 135 -15.26 3.51 -4.06
CA VAL A 135 -16.38 2.75 -4.65
C VAL A 135 -16.08 2.43 -6.12
N ARG A 136 -15.56 3.41 -6.87
CA ARG A 136 -15.18 3.21 -8.26
C ARG A 136 -14.07 2.17 -8.41
N MET A 137 -12.99 2.28 -7.62
CA MET A 137 -11.91 1.28 -7.60
C MET A 137 -12.41 -0.12 -7.25
N LEU A 138 -13.33 -0.24 -6.30
CA LEU A 138 -13.95 -1.53 -5.95
C LEU A 138 -14.67 -2.14 -7.16
N ARG A 139 -15.51 -1.36 -7.84
CA ARG A 139 -16.24 -1.81 -9.03
C ARG A 139 -15.32 -2.22 -10.17
N ILE A 140 -14.27 -1.45 -10.43
CA ILE A 140 -13.25 -1.78 -11.44
C ILE A 140 -12.60 -3.13 -11.10
N ARG A 141 -12.15 -3.33 -9.85
CA ARG A 141 -11.54 -4.60 -9.42
C ARG A 141 -12.49 -5.79 -9.51
N GLN A 142 -13.77 -5.60 -9.20
CA GLN A 142 -14.79 -6.64 -9.37
C GLN A 142 -14.98 -7.01 -10.83
N GLY A 143 -15.06 -6.01 -11.72
CA GLY A 143 -15.15 -6.24 -13.17
C GLY A 143 -13.91 -6.89 -13.77
N LEU A 144 -12.72 -6.58 -13.27
CA LEU A 144 -11.48 -7.27 -13.65
C LEU A 144 -11.46 -8.72 -13.14
N ARG A 145 -11.88 -8.94 -11.89
CA ARG A 145 -11.96 -10.29 -11.30
C ARG A 145 -12.91 -11.21 -12.04
N SER A 146 -14.07 -10.72 -12.46
CA SER A 146 -15.02 -11.55 -13.22
C SER A 146 -14.48 -11.96 -14.59
N ARG A 147 -13.59 -11.17 -15.19
CA ARG A 147 -12.90 -11.46 -16.45
C ARG A 147 -11.67 -12.36 -16.28
N LEU A 148 -11.08 -12.36 -15.07
CA LEU A 148 -9.95 -13.21 -14.67
C LEU A 148 -10.36 -14.57 -14.10
N ALA A 149 -11.61 -14.73 -13.68
CA ALA A 149 -12.14 -16.03 -13.28
C ALA A 149 -11.86 -17.00 -14.44
N PRO A 150 -11.24 -18.16 -14.17
CA PRO A 150 -10.66 -18.97 -15.21
C PRO A 150 -11.73 -19.26 -16.25
N THR A 151 -11.39 -19.02 -17.52
CA THR A 151 -11.99 -19.76 -18.61
C THR A 151 -11.80 -21.23 -18.24
N ALA A 152 -12.80 -21.82 -17.60
CA ALA A 152 -12.84 -23.24 -17.33
C ALA A 152 -12.85 -23.91 -18.71
N ALA A 153 -11.69 -24.44 -19.08
CA ALA A 153 -11.46 -25.31 -20.20
C ALA A 153 -11.01 -26.66 -19.63
#